data_AF-A0A2P7BQ52-F1
#
_entry.id   AF-A0A2P7BQ52-F1
#
_cell.length_a   1.000
_cell.length_b   1.000
_cell.length_c   1.000
_cell.angle_alpha   90.00
_cell.angle_beta   90.00
_cell.angle_gamma   90.00
#
_symmetry.space_group_name_H-M   'P 1'
#
loop_
_entity.id
_entity.type
_entity.pdbx_description
1 polymer ?
#
loop_
_entity_poly.entity_id
_entity_poly.type
_entity_poly.pdbx_seq_one_letter_code
_entity_poly.pdbx_strand_id
1 'polypeptide(L)'
;MNVINHEFRTADEIATETGFIIESIADALRNYPDTNSKRFACLAAADGKASFWVRTGFGNTASALLTDQANLTGDLETAIALAKLPRTSWTVYQQLEALIPLNRKAAEQMVEQYSMLGYMRDVKELARETHIICNGFKSRVN
;
A
#
# COMPACT_ATOMS: atom_id res chain seq x y z
N MET A 1 2.93 -9.23 35.12
CA MET A 1 3.46 -9.41 33.76
C MET A 1 2.26 -9.60 32.84
N ASN A 2 1.70 -8.50 32.33
CA ASN A 2 0.52 -8.59 31.45
C ASN A 2 1.01 -9.00 30.08
N VAL A 3 0.84 -10.29 29.77
CA VAL A 3 0.89 -10.79 28.40
C VAL A 3 -0.22 -10.04 27.67
N ILE A 4 0.15 -9.05 26.88
CA ILE A 4 -0.77 -8.42 25.93
C ILE A 4 -1.16 -9.56 25.00
N ASN A 5 -2.39 -10.08 25.17
CA ASN A 5 -3.03 -10.90 24.16
C ASN A 5 -3.10 -10.03 22.89
N HIS A 6 -2.09 -10.16 22.04
CA HIS A 6 -2.28 -9.94 20.61
C HIS A 6 -3.25 -11.04 20.20
N GLU A 7 -4.55 -10.81 20.41
CA GLU A 7 -5.59 -11.58 19.75
C GLU A 7 -5.18 -11.67 18.29
N PHE A 8 -4.92 -12.90 17.84
CA PHE A 8 -4.51 -13.18 16.47
C PHE A 8 -5.68 -12.77 15.60
N ARG A 9 -5.66 -11.52 15.13
CA ARG A 9 -6.68 -11.00 14.24
C ARG A 9 -6.77 -11.94 13.05
N THR A 10 -7.98 -12.39 12.77
CA THR A 10 -8.22 -13.33 11.67
C THR A 10 -7.92 -12.63 10.33
N ALA A 11 -7.66 -13.43 9.29
CA ALA A 11 -7.45 -12.86 7.95
C ALA A 11 -8.63 -11.99 7.51
N ASP A 12 -9.85 -12.39 7.88
CA ASP A 12 -11.09 -11.67 7.56
C ASP A 12 -11.19 -10.33 8.30
N GLU A 13 -10.76 -10.27 9.57
CA GLU A 13 -10.73 -9.02 10.34
C GLU A 13 -9.70 -8.02 9.79
N ILE A 14 -8.58 -8.51 9.27
CA ILE A 14 -7.55 -7.68 8.61
C ILE A 14 -8.07 -7.21 7.25
N ALA A 15 -8.68 -8.10 6.46
CA ALA A 15 -9.29 -7.76 5.18
C ALA A 15 -10.38 -6.71 5.34
N THR A 16 -11.23 -6.85 6.35
CA THR A 16 -12.31 -5.91 6.67
C THR A 16 -11.77 -4.53 7.05
N GLU A 17 -10.80 -4.44 7.95
CA GLU A 17 -10.16 -3.16 8.30
C GLU A 17 -9.47 -2.52 7.10
N THR A 18 -8.73 -3.31 6.32
CA THR A 18 -8.05 -2.84 5.11
C THR A 18 -9.07 -2.30 4.10
N GLY A 19 -10.20 -2.98 3.93
CA GLY A 19 -11.33 -2.53 3.11
C GLY A 19 -11.87 -1.18 3.57
N PHE A 20 -12.10 -0.99 4.87
CA PHE A 20 -12.52 0.30 5.42
C PHE A 20 -11.51 1.42 5.17
N ILE A 21 -10.20 1.12 5.25
CA ILE A 21 -9.14 2.08 4.94
C ILE A 21 -9.19 2.47 3.45
N ILE A 22 -9.32 1.49 2.54
CA ILE A 22 -9.43 1.74 1.09
C ILE A 22 -10.62 2.64 0.77
N GLU A 23 -11.80 2.32 1.30
CA GLU A 23 -13.01 3.12 1.09
C GLU A 23 -12.83 4.54 1.65
N SER A 24 -12.26 4.67 2.85
CA SER A 24 -11.97 5.99 3.46
C SER A 24 -11.04 6.85 2.60
N ILE A 25 -9.99 6.25 2.03
CA ILE A 25 -9.06 6.95 1.13
C ILE A 25 -9.77 7.35 -0.16
N ALA A 26 -10.54 6.44 -0.76
CA ALA A 26 -11.29 6.71 -1.98
C ALA A 26 -12.29 7.87 -1.81
N ASP A 27 -13.02 7.90 -0.69
CA ASP A 27 -13.98 8.96 -0.38
C ASP A 27 -13.31 10.32 -0.12
N ALA A 28 -12.12 10.33 0.49
CA ALA A 28 -11.36 11.55 0.70
C ALA A 28 -10.70 12.08 -0.59
N LEU A 29 -10.39 11.18 -1.52
CA LEU A 29 -9.74 11.49 -2.80
C LEU A 29 -10.73 11.62 -3.97
N ARG A 30 -12.02 11.90 -3.70
CA ARG A 30 -13.18 12.09 -4.60
C ARG A 30 -12.95 12.70 -6.00
N ASN A 31 -11.78 13.28 -6.27
CA ASN A 31 -11.32 13.84 -7.53
C ASN A 31 -10.54 12.88 -8.46
N TYR A 32 -10.17 11.67 -8.01
CA TYR A 32 -9.46 10.70 -8.88
C TYR A 32 -10.39 9.57 -9.32
N PRO A 33 -10.79 9.52 -10.61
CA PRO A 33 -11.55 8.41 -11.17
C PRO A 33 -10.69 7.16 -11.42
N ASP A 34 -9.65 6.92 -10.62
CA ASP A 34 -8.77 5.76 -10.79
C ASP A 34 -9.42 4.51 -10.18
N THR A 35 -10.47 4.05 -10.87
CA THR A 35 -11.35 2.96 -10.44
C THR A 35 -10.63 1.62 -10.35
N ASN A 36 -9.51 1.45 -11.07
CA ASN A 36 -8.75 0.20 -11.11
C ASN A 36 -7.91 0.00 -9.85
N SER A 37 -7.16 1.01 -9.40
CA SER A 37 -6.37 0.88 -8.17
C SER A 37 -7.24 0.61 -6.96
N LYS A 38 -8.41 1.25 -6.86
CA LYS A 38 -9.41 0.93 -5.83
C LYS A 38 -9.90 -0.51 -5.92
N ARG A 39 -10.35 -0.91 -7.11
CA ARG A 39 -10.87 -2.26 -7.34
C ARG A 39 -9.84 -3.33 -6.99
N PHE A 40 -8.61 -3.20 -7.47
CA PHE A 40 -7.57 -4.19 -7.24
C PHE A 40 -7.10 -4.20 -5.77
N ALA A 41 -7.01 -3.04 -5.11
CA ALA A 41 -6.71 -2.98 -3.68
C ALA A 41 -7.78 -3.71 -2.84
N CYS A 42 -9.07 -3.51 -3.16
CA CYS A 42 -10.17 -4.21 -2.47
C CYS A 42 -10.14 -5.72 -2.72
N LEU A 43 -9.89 -6.16 -3.96
CA LEU A 43 -9.77 -7.58 -4.29
C LEU A 43 -8.57 -8.21 -3.56
N ALA A 44 -7.42 -7.54 -3.55
CA ALA A 44 -6.25 -8.01 -2.82
C ALA A 44 -6.51 -8.11 -1.32
N ALA A 45 -7.21 -7.14 -0.73
CA ALA A 45 -7.60 -7.17 0.68
C ALA A 45 -8.54 -8.34 0.97
N ALA A 46 -9.57 -8.56 0.14
CA ALA A 46 -10.51 -9.66 0.27
C ALA A 46 -9.84 -11.03 0.15
N ASP A 47 -8.84 -11.15 -0.73
CA ASP A 47 -8.02 -12.37 -0.89
C ASP A 47 -6.93 -12.53 0.21
N GLY A 48 -6.83 -11.58 1.15
CA GLY A 48 -5.79 -11.57 2.18
C GLY A 48 -4.37 -11.40 1.64
N LYS A 49 -4.19 -10.81 0.46
CA LYS A 49 -2.90 -10.51 -0.20
C LYS A 49 -2.35 -9.14 0.22
N ALA A 50 -1.13 -8.84 -0.21
CA ALA A 50 -0.58 -7.49 -0.08
C ALA A 50 -1.46 -6.48 -0.84
N SER A 51 -1.85 -5.39 -0.18
CA SER A 51 -2.72 -4.36 -0.75
C SER A 51 -2.05 -2.98 -0.63
N PHE A 52 -2.07 -2.22 -1.71
CA PHE A 52 -1.33 -0.98 -1.89
C PHE A 52 -2.22 0.15 -2.44
N TRP A 53 -1.85 1.39 -2.13
CA TRP A 53 -2.44 2.60 -2.70
C TRP A 53 -1.36 3.58 -3.19
N VAL A 54 -1.70 4.54 -4.07
CA VAL A 54 -0.78 5.59 -4.54
C VAL A 54 -1.02 6.91 -3.79
N ARG A 55 0.04 7.52 -3.26
CA ARG A 55 0.01 8.89 -2.72
C ARG A 55 -0.28 9.87 -3.87
N THR A 56 -1.44 10.52 -3.86
CA THR A 56 -1.86 11.43 -4.94
C THR A 56 -0.89 12.60 -5.19
N GLY A 57 -0.21 13.10 -4.14
CA GLY A 57 0.79 14.16 -4.27
C GLY A 57 2.14 13.73 -4.88
N PHE A 58 2.39 12.42 -4.94
CA PHE A 58 3.62 11.82 -5.49
C PHE A 58 3.34 10.87 -6.67
N GLY A 59 2.07 10.70 -7.03
CA GLY A 59 1.59 9.73 -7.99
C GLY A 59 1.86 10.15 -9.43
N ASN A 60 2.54 9.29 -10.17
CA ASN A 60 2.69 9.36 -11.61
C ASN A 60 2.14 8.07 -12.28
N THR A 61 2.06 8.04 -13.61
CA THR A 61 1.55 6.88 -14.36
C THR A 61 2.31 5.58 -14.05
N ALA A 62 3.62 5.65 -13.80
CA ALA A 62 4.44 4.50 -13.44
C ALA A 62 4.09 3.96 -12.04
N SER A 63 3.86 4.82 -11.05
CA SER A 63 3.39 4.40 -9.72
C SER A 63 1.98 3.80 -9.74
N ALA A 64 1.08 4.32 -10.58
CA ALA A 64 -0.25 3.76 -10.77
C ALA A 64 -0.18 2.36 -11.38
N LEU A 65 0.59 2.21 -12.47
CA LEU A 65 0.81 0.91 -13.10
C LEU A 65 1.45 -0.09 -12.14
N LEU A 66 2.47 0.32 -11.38
CA LEU A 66 3.11 -0.54 -10.39
C LEU A 66 2.11 -1.00 -9.33
N THR A 67 1.28 -0.09 -8.82
CA THR A 67 0.26 -0.37 -7.80
C THR A 67 -0.78 -1.35 -8.31
N ASP A 68 -1.29 -1.13 -9.51
CA ASP A 68 -2.27 -2.01 -10.14
C ASP A 68 -1.70 -3.41 -10.32
N GLN A 69 -0.47 -3.53 -10.82
CA GLN A 69 0.21 -4.83 -10.95
C GLN A 69 0.45 -5.47 -9.59
N ALA A 70 0.91 -4.74 -8.59
CA ALA A 70 1.18 -5.28 -7.24
C ALA A 70 -0.09 -5.79 -6.56
N ASN A 71 -1.21 -5.08 -6.72
CA ASN A 71 -2.49 -5.53 -6.19
C ASN A 71 -3.07 -6.71 -6.98
N LEU A 72 -2.86 -6.76 -8.30
CA LEU A 72 -3.29 -7.88 -9.15
C LEU A 72 -2.52 -9.18 -8.84
N THR A 73 -1.19 -9.09 -8.71
CA THR A 73 -0.33 -10.24 -8.43
C THR A 73 -0.31 -10.61 -6.95
N GLY A 74 -0.51 -9.63 -6.06
CA GLY A 74 -0.26 -9.75 -4.62
C GLY A 74 1.24 -9.79 -4.28
N ASP A 75 2.10 -9.45 -5.24
CA ASP A 75 3.56 -9.60 -5.16
C ASP A 75 4.26 -8.40 -5.82
N LEU A 76 4.96 -7.62 -4.98
CA LEU A 76 5.61 -6.38 -5.38
C LEU A 76 6.83 -6.60 -6.29
N GLU A 77 7.60 -7.67 -6.10
CA GLU A 77 8.76 -7.98 -6.95
C GLU A 77 8.33 -8.27 -8.39
N THR A 78 7.32 -9.11 -8.55
CA THR A 78 6.68 -9.43 -9.82
C THR A 78 6.11 -8.17 -10.46
N ALA A 79 5.46 -7.31 -9.66
CA ALA A 79 4.91 -6.06 -10.16
C ALA A 79 5.99 -5.09 -10.68
N ILE A 80 7.13 -4.97 -9.99
CA ILE A 80 8.28 -4.18 -10.47
C ILE A 80 8.80 -4.74 -11.80
N ALA A 81 8.86 -6.06 -11.94
CA ALA A 81 9.27 -6.70 -13.19
C ALA A 81 8.27 -6.44 -14.34
N LEU A 82 6.97 -6.47 -14.07
CA LEU A 82 5.89 -6.27 -15.04
C LEU A 82 5.67 -4.80 -15.43
N ALA A 83 5.89 -3.87 -14.50
CA ALA A 83 5.71 -2.44 -14.73
C ALA A 83 6.73 -1.85 -15.73
N LYS A 84 7.72 -2.65 -16.18
CA LYS A 84 8.76 -2.26 -17.16
C LYS A 84 9.43 -0.93 -16.83
N LEU A 85 9.58 -0.64 -15.55
CA LEU A 85 10.25 0.57 -15.08
C LEU A 85 11.72 0.54 -15.53
N PRO A 86 12.31 1.69 -15.92
CA PRO A 86 13.76 1.80 -16.04
C PRO A 86 14.40 1.28 -14.77
N ARG A 87 15.18 0.19 -14.86
CA ARG A 87 15.73 -0.54 -13.70
C ARG A 87 16.91 0.18 -13.04
N THR A 88 16.86 1.50 -12.97
CA THR A 88 17.77 2.23 -12.09
C THR A 88 17.20 2.20 -10.68
N SER A 89 18.05 1.98 -9.67
CA SER A 89 17.65 1.91 -8.27
C SER A 89 16.84 3.13 -7.85
N TRP A 90 17.17 4.30 -8.38
CA TRP A 90 16.46 5.56 -8.14
C TRP A 90 15.03 5.54 -8.67
N THR A 91 14.79 5.03 -9.89
CA THR A 91 13.45 4.98 -10.47
C THR A 91 12.52 4.05 -9.67
N VAL A 92 13.02 2.89 -9.23
CA VAL A 92 12.27 1.96 -8.40
C VAL A 92 12.00 2.57 -7.02
N TYR A 93 13.02 3.15 -6.39
CA TYR A 93 12.89 3.85 -5.11
C TYR A 93 11.80 4.93 -5.15
N GLN A 94 11.81 5.79 -6.18
CA GLN A 94 10.79 6.83 -6.34
C GLN A 94 9.36 6.27 -6.46
N GLN A 95 9.19 5.12 -7.12
CA GLN A 95 7.87 4.51 -7.21
C GLN A 95 7.44 3.91 -5.87
N LEU A 96 8.37 3.29 -5.13
CA LEU A 96 8.11 2.76 -3.78
C LEU A 96 7.70 3.87 -2.80
N GLU A 97 8.34 5.03 -2.85
CA GLU A 97 8.00 6.20 -2.02
C GLU A 97 6.60 6.76 -2.32
N ALA A 98 6.09 6.55 -3.53
CA ALA A 98 4.73 6.92 -3.90
C ALA A 98 3.69 5.90 -3.41
N LEU A 99 4.09 4.69 -3.00
CA LEU A 99 3.18 3.67 -2.49
C LEU A 99 2.81 3.89 -1.02
N ILE A 100 1.61 3.43 -0.67
CA ILE A 100 1.11 3.33 0.69
C ILE A 100 0.77 1.86 0.92
N PRO A 101 1.44 1.16 1.87
CA PRO A 101 1.09 -0.19 2.22
C PRO A 101 -0.17 -0.20 3.10
N LEU A 102 -1.25 -0.83 2.64
CA LEU A 102 -2.54 -0.80 3.32
C LEU A 102 -2.69 -1.91 4.37
N ASN A 103 -1.83 -2.92 4.31
CA ASN A 103 -1.78 -3.99 5.29
C ASN A 103 -0.34 -4.44 5.59
N ARG A 104 -0.19 -5.32 6.58
CA ARG A 104 1.13 -5.79 7.04
C ARG A 104 1.93 -6.49 5.94
N LYS A 105 1.30 -7.32 5.11
CA LYS A 105 1.96 -8.03 4.00
C LYS A 105 2.54 -7.06 2.99
N ALA A 106 1.81 -6.00 2.66
CA ALA A 106 2.30 -4.92 1.80
C ALA A 106 3.51 -4.20 2.41
N ALA A 107 3.46 -3.89 3.71
CA ALA A 107 4.58 -3.25 4.40
C ALA A 107 5.83 -4.14 4.45
N GLU A 108 5.67 -5.44 4.69
CA GLU A 108 6.77 -6.42 4.67
C GLU A 108 7.42 -6.49 3.28
N GLN A 109 6.63 -6.58 2.21
CA GLN A 109 7.15 -6.57 0.84
C GLN A 109 7.87 -5.26 0.51
N MET A 110 7.36 -4.11 0.95
CA MET A 110 8.05 -2.82 0.74
C MET A 110 9.40 -2.78 1.45
N VAL A 111 9.48 -3.25 2.71
CA VAL A 111 10.75 -3.29 3.46
C VAL A 111 11.79 -4.15 2.75
N GLU A 112 11.38 -5.31 2.22
CA GLU A 112 12.27 -6.18 1.45
C GLU A 112 12.81 -5.45 0.20
N GLN A 113 11.94 -4.77 -0.56
CA GLN A 113 12.37 -4.00 -1.73
C GLN A 113 13.28 -2.82 -1.37
N TYR A 114 12.99 -2.10 -0.28
CA TYR A 114 13.90 -1.04 0.20
C TYR A 114 15.28 -1.61 0.59
N SER A 115 15.31 -2.76 1.25
CA SER A 115 16.54 -3.43 1.66
C SER A 115 17.41 -3.82 0.45
N MET A 116 16.80 -4.36 -0.61
CA MET A 116 17.50 -4.66 -1.87
C MET A 116 18.10 -3.42 -2.53
N LEU A 117 17.52 -2.25 -2.30
CA LEU A 117 18.00 -0.96 -2.80
C LEU A 117 19.02 -0.29 -1.87
N GLY A 118 19.33 -0.89 -0.72
CA GLY A 118 20.28 -0.37 0.27
C GLY A 118 19.67 0.62 1.27
N TYR A 119 18.34 0.69 1.39
CA TYR A 119 17.63 1.56 2.32
C TYR A 119 17.02 0.75 3.48
N MET A 120 17.15 1.26 4.70
CA MET A 120 16.55 0.65 5.89
C MET A 120 15.19 1.31 6.19
N ARG A 121 14.12 0.51 6.16
CA ARG A 121 12.76 0.89 6.60
C ARG A 121 12.22 -0.17 7.54
N ASP A 122 11.30 0.23 8.42
CA ASP A 122 10.65 -0.70 9.35
C ASP A 122 9.16 -0.90 9.02
N VAL A 123 8.65 -2.12 9.25
CA VAL A 123 7.23 -2.45 8.97
C VAL A 123 6.28 -1.59 9.81
N LYS A 124 6.62 -1.32 11.07
CA LYS A 124 5.80 -0.47 11.96
C LYS A 124 5.85 0.99 11.54
N GLU A 125 7.00 1.46 11.05
CA GLU A 125 7.16 2.79 10.49
C GLU A 125 6.20 2.98 9.30
N LEU A 126 6.25 2.07 8.32
CA LEU A 126 5.40 2.11 7.14
C LEU A 126 3.91 1.99 7.48
N ALA A 127 3.53 1.08 8.39
CA ALA A 127 2.15 0.95 8.84
C ALA A 127 1.62 2.23 9.53
N ARG A 128 2.49 2.90 10.32
CA ARG A 128 2.14 4.18 10.95
C ARG A 128 1.95 5.29 9.92
N GLU A 129 2.80 5.36 8.89
CA GLU A 129 2.66 6.32 7.80
C GLU A 129 1.30 6.20 7.11
N THR A 130 0.85 4.97 6.84
CA THR A 130 -0.48 4.70 6.28
C THR A 130 -1.57 5.33 7.14
N HIS A 131 -1.56 5.12 8.46
CA HIS A 131 -2.55 5.72 9.35
C HIS A 131 -2.47 7.25 9.39
N ILE A 132 -1.28 7.85 9.40
CA ILE A 132 -1.09 9.30 9.38
C ILE A 132 -1.68 9.89 8.09
N ILE A 133 -1.38 9.28 6.94
CA ILE A 133 -1.89 9.72 5.64
C ILE A 133 -3.42 9.62 5.61
N CYS A 134 -3.98 8.48 6.03
CA CYS A 134 -5.43 8.26 6.10
C CYS A 134 -6.14 9.27 7.02
N ASN A 135 -5.57 9.53 8.19
CA ASN A 135 -6.14 10.50 9.14
C ASN A 135 -6.01 11.94 8.63
N GLY A 136 -4.89 12.28 7.98
CA GLY A 136 -4.70 13.59 7.35
C GLY A 136 -5.68 13.85 6.20
N PHE A 137 -6.14 12.81 5.52
CA PHE A 137 -7.23 12.90 4.55
C PHE A 137 -8.58 13.17 5.22
N LYS A 138 -8.92 12.46 6.30
CA LYS A 138 -10.16 12.68 7.06
C LYS A 138 -10.27 14.11 7.62
N SER A 139 -9.16 14.70 8.09
CA SER A 139 -9.16 16.05 8.67
C SER A 139 -9.31 17.18 7.64
N ARG A 140 -9.06 16.93 6.35
CA ARG A 140 -9.17 17.95 5.27
C ARG A 140 -10.56 18.02 4.64
N VAL A 141 -11.43 17.07 4.97
CA VAL A 141 -12.82 16.98 4.47
C VAL A 141 -13.81 17.69 5.41
N ASN A 142 -13.38 18.05 6.62
CA ASN A 142 -14.09 18.91 7.58
C ASN A 142 -13.65 20.37 7.42
#